data_AF-A0A2N1NNH9-F1
#
_entry.id   AF-A0A2N1NNH9-F1
#
_cell.length_a   1.000
_cell.length_b   1.000
_cell.length_c   1.000
_cell.angle_alpha   90.00
_cell.angle_beta   90.00
_cell.angle_gamma   90.00
#
_symmetry.space_group_name_H-M   'P 1'
#
loop_
_entity.id
_entity.type
_entity.pdbx_description
1 polymer ?
#
loop_
_entity_poly.entity_id
_entity_poly.type
_entity_poly.pdbx_seq_one_letter_code
_entity_poly.pdbx_strand_id
1 'polypeptide(L)' 'MVTESNLAKLANFGTSREKHDATTTIGSQPERVRWLAPEKLKDNGRRYDHKCENFSFGMNWLLVKIHTKILKLIKFQIM' A
#
# COMPACT_ATOMS: atom_id res chain seq x y z
N MET A 1 10.79 6.14 -1.39
CA MET A 1 12.05 6.91 -1.46
C MET A 1 11.93 7.88 -2.63
N VAL A 2 12.42 9.10 -2.52
CA VAL A 2 12.40 10.08 -3.60
C VAL A 2 13.84 10.51 -3.87
N THR A 3 14.26 10.53 -5.13
CA THR A 3 15.59 11.03 -5.50
C THR A 3 15.60 12.55 -5.55
N GLU A 4 16.78 13.15 -5.59
CA GLU A 4 16.94 14.61 -5.76
C GLU A 4 16.27 15.14 -7.04
N SER A 5 16.16 14.30 -8.07
CA SER A 5 15.41 14.57 -9.31
C SER A 5 13.89 14.43 -9.17
N ASN A 6 13.34 14.37 -7.95
CA ASN A 6 11.92 14.17 -7.66
C ASN A 6 11.32 12.88 -8.25
N LEU A 7 12.14 11.85 -8.48
CA LEU A 7 11.67 10.56 -8.97
C LEU A 7 11.28 9.66 -7.78
N ALA A 8 10.02 9.25 -7.72
CA ALA A 8 9.58 8.27 -6.74
C ALA A 8 10.09 6.87 -7.11
N LYS A 9 10.74 6.21 -6.14
CA LYS A 9 11.21 4.82 -6.25
C LYS A 9 10.59 3.95 -5.17
N LEU A 10 10.25 2.72 -5.56
CA LEU A 10 9.86 1.66 -4.62
C LEU A 10 11.07 1.31 -3.75
N ALA A 11 10.81 1.13 -2.46
CA ALA A 11 11.81 0.82 -1.45
C ALA A 11 11.20 -0.13 -0.42
N ASN A 12 12.02 -0.66 0.49
CA ASN A 12 11.63 -1.62 1.52
C ASN A 12 11.17 -2.99 0.98
N PHE A 13 12.08 -3.69 0.29
CA PHE A 13 11.87 -5.06 -0.20
C PHE A 13 12.06 -6.15 0.88
N GLY A 14 12.15 -5.78 2.17
CA GLY A 14 12.41 -6.74 3.26
C GLY A 14 11.30 -7.77 3.45
N THR A 15 10.09 -7.50 2.94
CA THR A 15 8.97 -8.48 2.92
C THR A 15 8.64 -8.97 1.52
N SER A 16 9.48 -8.68 0.54
CA SER A 16 9.32 -9.20 -0.82
C SER A 16 9.73 -10.67 -0.88
N ARG A 17 9.10 -11.40 -1.80
CA ARG A 17 9.27 -12.84 -1.95
C ARG A 17 9.14 -13.20 -3.42
N GLU A 18 9.91 -14.17 -3.88
CA GLU A 18 9.74 -14.73 -5.22
C GLU A 18 8.41 -15.48 -5.38
N LYS A 19 8.03 -15.73 -6.64
CA LYS A 19 6.74 -16.35 -6.98
C LYS A 19 6.60 -17.76 -6.40
N HIS A 20 7.69 -18.52 -6.35
CA HIS A 20 7.71 -19.93 -5.94
C HIS A 20 8.18 -20.16 -4.50
N ASP A 21 8.63 -19.11 -3.81
CA ASP A 21 9.28 -19.27 -2.52
C ASP A 21 8.30 -19.58 -1.38
N ALA A 22 8.78 -20.03 -0.23
CA ALA A 22 7.90 -20.32 0.92
C ALA A 22 7.12 -19.07 1.39
N THR A 23 5.88 -19.25 1.84
CA THR A 23 5.11 -18.11 2.37
C THR A 23 5.58 -17.76 3.76
N THR A 24 6.20 -16.60 3.91
CA THR A 24 6.55 -16.05 5.23
C THR A 24 5.30 -15.54 5.92
N THR A 25 4.96 -16.11 7.07
CA THR A 25 3.89 -15.59 7.92
C THR A 25 4.40 -14.35 8.64
N ILE A 26 4.04 -13.18 8.11
CA ILE A 26 4.31 -11.90 8.77
C ILE A 26 3.13 -11.62 9.72
N GLY A 27 3.43 -11.36 10.99
CA GLY A 27 2.42 -11.07 12.01
C GLY A 27 1.49 -9.91 11.64
N SER A 28 0.30 -9.90 12.22
CA SER A 28 -0.73 -8.89 11.97
C SER A 28 -0.31 -7.54 12.53
N GLN A 29 0.34 -6.72 11.70
CA GLN A 29 0.62 -5.33 12.02
C GLN A 29 -0.56 -4.46 11.60
N PRO A 30 -1.16 -3.66 12.51
CA PRO A 30 -2.37 -2.88 12.23
C PRO A 30 -2.16 -1.84 11.12
N GLU A 31 -0.92 -1.37 10.92
CA GLU A 31 -0.57 -0.46 9.82
C GLU A 31 -0.65 -1.14 8.46
N ARG A 32 -0.27 -2.43 8.37
CA ARG A 32 -0.28 -3.21 7.13
C ARG A 32 -1.69 -3.65 6.74
N VAL A 33 -2.56 -3.90 7.73
CA VAL A 33 -3.96 -4.32 7.52
C VAL A 33 -4.72 -3.33 6.63
N ARG A 34 -4.45 -2.03 6.72
CA ARG A 34 -5.12 -0.99 5.92
C ARG A 34 -4.83 -1.10 4.41
N TRP A 35 -3.67 -1.66 4.08
CA TRP A 35 -3.21 -1.81 2.70
C TRP A 35 -3.44 -3.22 2.16
N LEU A 36 -3.87 -4.15 3.03
CA LEU A 36 -4.01 -5.56 2.67
C LEU A 36 -5.29 -5.79 1.88
N ALA A 37 -5.18 -6.62 0.84
CA ALA A 37 -6.31 -6.99 0.03
C ALA A 37 -7.35 -7.79 0.84
N PRO A 38 -8.66 -7.58 0.60
CA PRO A 38 -9.73 -8.17 1.40
C PRO A 38 -9.73 -9.70 1.39
N GLU A 39 -9.29 -10.32 0.30
CA GLU A 39 -9.17 -11.77 0.20
C GLU A 39 -8.13 -12.35 1.17
N LYS A 40 -7.10 -11.57 1.51
CA LYS A 40 -6.06 -11.98 2.46
C LYS A 40 -6.44 -11.65 3.90
N LEU A 41 -7.30 -10.65 4.11
CA LEU A 41 -7.91 -10.38 5.43
C LEU A 41 -8.97 -11.43 5.81
N LYS A 42 -9.69 -11.95 4.81
CA LYS A 42 -10.71 -12.98 5.02
C LYS A 42 -10.12 -14.38 5.22
N ASP A 43 -9.04 -14.69 4.52
CA ASP A 43 -8.35 -15.97 4.60
C ASP A 43 -6.84 -15.77 4.83
N ASN A 44 -6.44 -15.93 6.09
CA ASN A 44 -5.03 -15.82 6.49
C ASN A 44 -4.16 -16.92 5.88
N GLY A 45 -4.73 -18.06 5.45
CA GLY A 45 -4.00 -19.16 4.81
C GLY A 45 -3.75 -18.93 3.31
N ARG A 46 -4.52 -18.03 2.67
CA ARG A 46 -4.37 -17.77 1.23
C ARG A 46 -3.02 -17.16 0.90
N ARG A 47 -2.28 -17.74 -0.05
CA ARG A 47 -0.97 -17.20 -0.46
C ARG A 47 -1.11 -15.78 -1.01
N TYR A 48 -0.28 -14.86 -0.51
CA TYR A 48 -0.20 -13.50 -1.01
C TYR A 48 0.42 -13.49 -2.41
N ASP A 49 -0.27 -12.89 -3.38
CA ASP A 49 0.10 -12.91 -4.81
C ASP A 49 0.04 -11.48 -5.40
N HIS A 50 0.44 -11.32 -6.67
CA HIS A 50 0.45 -10.05 -7.40
C HIS A 50 -0.89 -9.30 -7.41
N LYS A 51 -2.02 -10.00 -7.26
CA LYS A 51 -3.34 -9.35 -7.13
C LYS A 51 -3.45 -8.50 -5.87
N CYS A 52 -2.83 -8.93 -4.78
CA CYS A 52 -2.82 -8.20 -3.52
C CYS A 52 -1.93 -6.94 -3.59
N GLU A 53 -0.82 -7.00 -4.34
CA GLU A 53 0.03 -5.84 -4.65
C GLU A 53 -0.75 -4.76 -5.42
N ASN A 54 -1.51 -5.17 -6.45
CA ASN A 54 -2.33 -4.25 -7.24
C ASN A 54 -3.38 -3.53 -6.40
N PHE A 55 -4.00 -4.25 -5.44
CA PHE A 55 -4.93 -3.64 -4.49
C PHE A 55 -4.23 -2.59 -3.61
N SER A 56 -3.09 -2.96 -3.04
CA SER A 56 -2.27 -2.08 -2.19
C SER A 56 -1.88 -0.79 -2.93
N PHE A 57 -1.52 -0.92 -4.21
CA PHE A 57 -1.20 0.23 -5.07
C PHE A 57 -2.42 1.14 -5.30
N GLY A 58 -3.59 0.57 -5.59
CA GLY A 58 -4.83 1.32 -5.76
C GLY A 58 -5.24 2.10 -4.50
N MET A 59 -5.04 1.50 -3.32
CA MET A 59 -5.30 2.19 -2.05
C MET A 59 -4.38 3.38 -1.83
N ASN A 60 -3.09 3.27 -2.17
CA ASN A 60 -2.15 4.39 -2.10
C ASN A 60 -2.57 5.54 -3.00
N TRP A 61 -2.97 5.24 -4.24
CA TRP A 61 -3.48 6.25 -5.18
C TRP A 61 -4.74 6.95 -4.66
N LEU A 62 -5.68 6.19 -4.12
CA LEU A 62 -6.91 6.74 -3.56
C LEU A 62 -6.61 7.68 -2.39
N LEU A 63 -5.71 7.28 -1.48
CA LEU A 63 -5.32 8.08 -0.33
C LEU A 63 -4.70 9.42 -0.75
N VAL A 64 -3.78 9.41 -1.73
CA VAL A 64 -3.18 10.64 -2.28
C VAL A 64 -4.26 11.54 -2.89
N LYS A 65 -5.23 10.97 -3.62
CA LYS A 65 -6.32 11.73 -4.24
C LYS A 65 -7.23 12.38 -3.19
N ILE A 66 -7.57 11.65 -2.13
CA ILE A 66 -8.38 12.16 -1.01
C ILE A 66 -7.61 13.29 -0.30
N HIS A 67 -6.35 13.06 0.05
CA HIS A 67 -5.53 14.05 0.76
C HIS A 67 -5.36 15.34 -0.07
N THR A 68 -5.11 15.21 -1.38
CA THR A 68 -5.01 16.37 -2.29
C THR A 68 -6.32 17.14 -2.40
N LYS A 69 -7.48 16.47 -2.44
CA LYS A 69 -8.78 17.13 -2.44
C LYS A 69 -9.07 17.86 -1.13
N ILE A 70 -8.79 17.23 0.01
CA ILE A 70 -8.99 17.82 1.34
C ILE A 70 -8.10 19.06 1.52
N LEU A 71 -6.83 18.99 1.13
CA LEU A 71 -5.92 20.14 1.18
C LEU A 71 -6.40 21.31 0.32
N LYS A 72 -6.99 21.03 -0.86
CA LYS A 72 -7.59 22.07 -1.71
C LYS A 72 -8.83 22.69 -1.07
N LEU A 73 -9.71 21.88 -0.47
CA LEU A 73 -10.92 22.36 0.22
C LEU A 73 -10.56 23.24 1.42
N ILE A 74 -9.61 22.82 2.25
CA ILE A 74 -9.16 23.61 3.42
C ILE A 74 -8.56 24.95 2.97
N LYS A 75 -7.74 24.96 1.91
CA LYS A 75 -7.20 26.22 1.36
C LYS A 75 -8.28 27.15 0.80
N PHE A 76 -9.34 26.60 0.21
CA PHE A 76 -10.45 27.39 -0.31
C PHE A 76 -11.31 28.00 0.82
N GLN A 77 -11.41 27.33 1.96
CA GLN A 77 -12.25 27.78 3.08
C GLN A 77 -11.57 28.81 3.99
N ILE A 78 -10.26 29.01 3.83
CA ILE A 78 -9.45 29.98 4.60
C ILE A 78 -9.23 31.29 3.80
N MET A 79 -9.70 31.35 2.54
CA MET A 79 -9.66 32.54 1.68
C MET A 79 -11.05 33.14 1.52
#